data_AF-A0A2H1VLQ2-F1
#
_entry.id   AF-A0A2H1VLQ2-F1
#
_cell.length_a   1.000
_cell.length_b   1.000
_cell.length_c   1.000
_cell.angle_alpha   90.00
_cell.angle_beta   90.00
_cell.angle_gamma   90.00
#
_symmetry.space_group_name_H-M   'P 1'
#
loop_
_entity.id
_entity.type
_entity.pdbx_description
1 polymer ?
#
loop_
_entity_poly.entity_id
_entity_poly.type
_entity_poly.pdbx_seq_one_letter_code
_entity_poly.pdbx_strand_id
1 'polypeptide(L)'
;FNGIDILINNASAIVLTDTANTDMKRYDLMHNINTRGTFLASKLCLPYLKASNHAHILNLSPPLNMNPYWFSVHVAYTMAKYGMSMCVLGMAEEFKQDNIAVNALWPKTAIATAAIEMLTGTSSTSRKVDIVSDAAYVILSKDPKTYTGNFAIDEDIVKSVGVKDLTPYACDPKNADNLLLDGFLDVPEALSQHQKTITSANRVRQYHTSAVNYKEKEGSSEGQIPTLFASISKVLSSDLVQKTQAVYQFNVKGKEEGVWHIDLKNGDGQCGQGEPKNPPDATLTMDGQHFAEMFAGTNIIECFL
;
A
#
# COMPACT_ATOMS: atom_id res chain seq x y z
N PHE A 1 -14.47 17.09 3.58
CA PHE A 1 -13.43 17.73 2.76
C PHE A 1 -13.90 18.24 1.38
N ASN A 2 -15.12 17.92 0.89
CA ASN A 2 -15.77 18.51 -0.30
C ASN A 2 -15.01 18.45 -1.65
N GLY A 3 -13.84 17.83 -1.72
CA GLY A 3 -13.03 17.67 -2.92
C GLY A 3 -11.89 16.68 -2.68
N ILE A 4 -11.14 16.39 -3.74
CA ILE A 4 -9.95 15.53 -3.72
C ILE A 4 -8.86 16.25 -4.52
N ASP A 5 -7.78 16.62 -3.85
CA ASP A 5 -6.60 17.23 -4.49
C ASP A 5 -5.53 16.19 -4.82
N ILE A 6 -5.43 15.12 -4.03
CA ILE A 6 -4.35 14.14 -4.13
C ILE A 6 -4.94 12.74 -4.06
N LEU A 7 -4.62 11.91 -5.05
CA LEU A 7 -4.82 10.46 -5.03
C LEU A 7 -3.45 9.76 -4.95
N ILE A 8 -3.28 8.87 -3.98
CA ILE A 8 -2.08 8.03 -3.87
C ILE A 8 -2.48 6.57 -4.07
N ASN A 9 -2.10 5.99 -5.21
CA ASN A 9 -2.29 4.56 -5.49
C ASN A 9 -1.14 3.77 -4.85
N ASN A 10 -1.28 3.49 -3.55
CA ASN A 10 -0.32 2.75 -2.74
C ASN A 10 -0.64 1.25 -2.60
N ALA A 11 -1.93 0.87 -2.64
CA ALA A 11 -2.35 -0.52 -2.43
C ALA A 11 -1.67 -1.46 -3.44
N SER A 12 -1.15 -2.58 -2.95
CA SER A 12 -0.49 -3.58 -3.81
C SER A 12 -0.60 -4.98 -3.23
N ALA A 13 -0.70 -5.96 -4.12
CA ALA A 13 -0.48 -7.38 -3.85
C ALA A 13 0.74 -7.86 -4.62
N ILE A 14 1.45 -8.81 -4.02
CA ILE A 14 2.72 -9.31 -4.50
C ILE A 14 2.74 -10.82 -4.33
N VAL A 15 3.16 -11.55 -5.36
CA VAL A 15 3.42 -12.99 -5.32
C VAL A 15 4.60 -13.21 -6.26
N LEU A 16 5.71 -13.73 -5.73
CA LEU A 16 6.92 -13.95 -6.50
C LEU A 16 7.06 -15.43 -6.84
N THR A 17 6.39 -15.82 -7.91
CA THR A 17 6.40 -17.16 -8.49
C THR A 17 6.63 -17.08 -9.99
N ASP A 18 7.22 -18.13 -10.56
CA ASP A 18 7.27 -18.28 -12.01
C ASP A 18 5.87 -18.61 -12.59
N THR A 19 5.79 -18.69 -13.92
CA THR A 19 4.51 -18.91 -14.61
C THR A 19 3.82 -20.22 -14.22
N ALA A 20 4.57 -21.31 -14.04
CA ALA A 20 3.99 -22.61 -13.72
C ALA A 20 3.45 -22.67 -12.28
N ASN A 21 4.05 -21.89 -11.38
CA ASN A 21 3.69 -21.86 -9.96
C ASN A 21 2.72 -20.73 -9.58
N THR A 22 2.38 -19.85 -10.51
CA THR A 22 1.39 -18.78 -10.30
C THR A 22 -0.01 -19.31 -10.63
N ASP A 23 -0.80 -19.65 -9.60
CA ASP A 23 -2.20 -19.96 -9.82
C ASP A 23 -3.01 -18.72 -10.25
N MET A 24 -4.12 -18.95 -10.95
CA MET A 24 -4.92 -17.85 -11.51
C MET A 24 -5.56 -16.97 -10.43
N LYS A 25 -5.86 -17.50 -9.24
CA LYS A 25 -6.39 -16.67 -8.15
C LYS A 25 -5.37 -15.62 -7.71
N ARG A 26 -4.09 -16.00 -7.62
CA ARG A 26 -2.98 -15.09 -7.30
C ARG A 26 -2.66 -14.13 -8.44
N TYR A 27 -2.71 -14.61 -9.69
CA TYR A 27 -2.57 -13.75 -10.86
C TYR A 27 -3.63 -12.64 -10.85
N ASP A 28 -4.90 -13.04 -10.71
CA ASP A 28 -6.05 -12.14 -10.70
C ASP A 28 -5.97 -11.18 -9.52
N LEU A 29 -5.59 -11.66 -8.33
CA LEU A 29 -5.39 -10.81 -7.15
C LEU A 29 -4.40 -9.68 -7.43
N MET A 30 -3.22 -9.98 -7.97
CA MET A 30 -2.21 -8.97 -8.28
C MET A 30 -2.70 -7.97 -9.32
N HIS A 31 -3.33 -8.44 -10.40
CA HIS A 31 -3.80 -7.54 -11.47
C HIS A 31 -5.01 -6.71 -11.02
N ASN A 32 -5.91 -7.28 -10.21
CA ASN A 32 -7.07 -6.59 -9.68
C ASN A 32 -6.69 -5.50 -8.68
N ILE A 33 -5.74 -5.76 -7.78
CA ILE A 33 -5.30 -4.78 -6.79
C ILE A 33 -4.36 -3.75 -7.43
N ASN A 34 -3.31 -4.20 -8.11
CA ASN A 34 -2.25 -3.30 -8.59
C ASN A 34 -2.76 -2.48 -9.78
N THR A 35 -2.96 -3.13 -10.93
CA THR A 35 -3.26 -2.44 -12.19
C THR A 35 -4.70 -1.93 -12.24
N ARG A 36 -5.68 -2.82 -12.05
CA ARG A 36 -7.10 -2.46 -12.15
C ARG A 36 -7.51 -1.50 -11.05
N GLY A 37 -7.05 -1.73 -9.81
CA GLY A 37 -7.30 -0.85 -8.67
C GLY A 37 -6.80 0.56 -8.92
N THR A 38 -5.54 0.71 -9.36
CA THR A 38 -4.97 2.00 -9.75
C THR A 38 -5.81 2.70 -10.82
N PHE A 39 -6.15 2.00 -11.90
CA PHE A 39 -6.95 2.58 -12.98
C PHE A 39 -8.33 3.03 -12.49
N LEU A 40 -9.01 2.18 -11.71
CA LEU A 40 -10.36 2.45 -11.23
C LEU A 40 -10.40 3.60 -10.24
N ALA A 41 -9.49 3.64 -9.27
CA ALA A 41 -9.39 4.74 -8.31
C ALA A 41 -9.11 6.07 -9.03
N SER A 42 -8.15 6.08 -9.96
CA SER A 42 -7.88 7.26 -10.78
C SER A 42 -9.10 7.71 -11.58
N LYS A 43 -9.85 6.78 -12.20
CA LYS A 43 -11.09 7.07 -12.93
C LYS A 43 -12.15 7.71 -12.02
N LEU A 44 -12.36 7.17 -10.82
CA LEU A 44 -13.40 7.63 -9.90
C LEU A 44 -13.04 8.98 -9.25
N CYS A 45 -11.77 9.22 -8.98
CA CYS A 45 -11.29 10.50 -8.43
C CYS A 45 -11.20 11.62 -9.49
N LEU A 46 -11.13 11.28 -10.78
CA LEU A 46 -10.89 12.25 -11.86
C LEU A 46 -11.85 13.46 -11.85
N PRO A 47 -13.18 13.32 -11.65
CA PRO A 47 -14.07 14.49 -11.61
C PRO A 47 -13.72 15.49 -10.50
N TYR A 48 -13.24 14.99 -9.36
CA TYR A 48 -12.84 15.81 -8.22
C TYR A 48 -11.47 16.44 -8.43
N LEU A 49 -10.53 15.68 -9.01
CA LEU A 49 -9.20 16.17 -9.36
C LEU A 49 -9.27 17.28 -10.43
N LYS A 50 -10.18 17.18 -11.41
CA LYS A 50 -10.44 18.27 -12.38
C LYS A 50 -10.92 19.57 -11.75
N ALA A 51 -11.53 19.50 -10.55
CA ALA A 51 -12.00 20.67 -9.81
C ALA A 51 -10.94 21.24 -8.87
N SER A 52 -9.83 20.52 -8.63
CA SER A 52 -8.72 20.96 -7.78
C SER A 52 -7.82 21.96 -8.51
N ASN A 53 -7.23 22.89 -7.76
CA ASN A 53 -6.20 23.80 -8.26
C ASN A 53 -4.77 23.25 -8.07
N HIS A 54 -4.63 22.08 -7.44
CA HIS A 54 -3.35 21.45 -7.11
C HIS A 54 -3.47 19.91 -7.19
N ALA A 55 -3.89 19.42 -8.36
CA ALA A 55 -4.28 18.02 -8.54
C ALA A 55 -3.08 17.09 -8.80
N HIS A 56 -2.93 16.04 -7.99
CA HIS A 56 -1.91 15.00 -8.16
C HIS A 56 -2.46 13.58 -8.07
N ILE A 57 -1.94 12.70 -8.92
CA ILE A 57 -2.01 11.25 -8.80
C ILE A 57 -0.58 10.73 -8.63
N LEU A 58 -0.33 10.03 -7.54
CA LEU A 58 0.96 9.40 -7.26
C LEU A 58 0.81 7.88 -7.16
N ASN A 59 1.43 7.15 -8.08
CA ASN A 59 1.42 5.69 -8.08
C ASN A 59 2.70 5.18 -7.41
N LEU A 60 2.57 4.32 -6.40
CA LEU A 60 3.75 3.67 -5.83
C LEU A 60 4.15 2.48 -6.70
N SER A 61 4.80 2.77 -7.83
CA SER A 61 5.15 1.79 -8.85
C SER A 61 6.53 2.08 -9.47
N PRO A 62 7.23 1.07 -10.00
CA PRO A 62 8.61 1.22 -10.46
C PRO A 62 8.72 1.92 -11.82
N PRO A 63 9.90 2.43 -12.20
CA PRO A 63 10.20 2.74 -13.59
C PRO A 63 9.95 1.53 -14.52
N LEU A 64 9.54 1.81 -15.76
CA LEU A 64 9.33 0.78 -16.79
C LEU A 64 10.67 0.31 -17.37
N ASN A 65 11.30 -0.64 -16.68
CA ASN A 65 12.57 -1.22 -17.06
C ASN A 65 12.37 -2.48 -17.91
N MET A 66 12.77 -2.41 -19.18
CA MET A 66 12.58 -3.50 -20.15
C MET A 66 13.71 -4.54 -20.15
N ASN A 67 14.59 -4.54 -19.15
CA ASN A 67 15.57 -5.60 -18.95
C ASN A 67 14.87 -6.96 -18.74
N PRO A 68 15.07 -7.97 -19.61
CA PRO A 68 14.38 -9.26 -19.54
C PRO A 68 14.55 -10.01 -18.22
N TYR A 69 15.62 -9.71 -17.47
CA TYR A 69 15.84 -10.28 -16.15
C TYR A 69 14.65 -10.07 -15.22
N TRP A 70 14.07 -8.87 -15.17
CA TRP A 70 12.95 -8.56 -14.28
C TRP A 70 11.65 -9.27 -14.64
N PHE A 71 11.57 -9.80 -15.87
CA PHE A 71 10.44 -10.60 -16.33
C PHE A 71 10.66 -12.10 -16.10
N SER A 72 11.90 -12.57 -16.10
CA SER A 72 12.21 -14.00 -16.05
C SER A 72 11.95 -14.67 -14.70
N VAL A 73 11.91 -13.89 -13.62
CA VAL A 73 11.81 -14.39 -12.23
C VAL A 73 10.38 -14.39 -11.66
N HIS A 74 9.52 -13.47 -12.09
CA HIS A 74 8.16 -13.30 -11.56
C HIS A 74 7.26 -12.47 -12.49
N VAL A 75 7.12 -12.92 -13.75
CA VAL A 75 6.46 -12.17 -14.84
C VAL A 75 5.07 -11.62 -14.48
N ALA A 76 4.25 -12.39 -13.76
CA ALA A 76 2.90 -11.97 -13.38
C ALA A 76 2.91 -10.74 -12.45
N TYR A 77 3.82 -10.72 -11.47
CA TYR A 77 3.98 -9.58 -10.57
C TYR A 77 4.57 -8.37 -11.31
N THR A 78 5.57 -8.60 -12.17
CA THR A 78 6.18 -7.55 -13.00
C THR A 78 5.13 -6.87 -13.87
N MET A 79 4.29 -7.64 -14.56
CA MET A 79 3.16 -7.11 -15.34
C MET A 79 2.20 -6.29 -14.48
N ALA A 80 1.81 -6.80 -13.31
CA ALA A 80 0.85 -6.12 -12.43
C ALA A 80 1.39 -4.77 -11.91
N LYS A 81 2.67 -4.69 -11.51
CA LYS A 81 3.29 -3.41 -11.10
C LYS A 81 3.53 -2.49 -12.29
N TYR A 82 3.93 -3.02 -13.43
CA TYR A 82 4.17 -2.20 -14.63
C TYR A 82 2.86 -1.65 -15.20
N GLY A 83 1.73 -2.33 -15.02
CA GLY A 83 0.41 -1.78 -15.36
C GLY A 83 0.09 -0.49 -14.60
N MET A 84 0.50 -0.37 -13.33
CA MET A 84 0.37 0.90 -12.58
C MET A 84 1.22 2.01 -13.20
N SER A 85 2.45 1.68 -13.61
CA SER A 85 3.38 2.61 -14.26
C SER A 85 2.95 2.98 -15.68
N MET A 86 2.29 2.07 -16.40
CA MET A 86 1.66 2.37 -17.69
C MET A 86 0.47 3.33 -17.52
N CYS A 87 -0.27 3.27 -16.41
CA CYS A 87 -1.26 4.29 -16.09
C CYS A 87 -0.61 5.67 -15.96
N VAL A 88 0.59 5.77 -15.36
CA VAL A 88 1.34 7.04 -15.31
C VAL A 88 1.64 7.55 -16.71
N LEU A 89 2.20 6.72 -17.59
CA LEU A 89 2.48 7.12 -18.99
C LEU A 89 1.25 7.66 -19.71
N GLY A 90 0.12 6.94 -19.63
CA GLY A 90 -1.10 7.32 -20.33
C GLY A 90 -1.77 8.55 -19.72
N MET A 91 -2.04 8.50 -18.41
CA MET A 91 -2.83 9.52 -17.71
C MET A 91 -2.10 10.85 -17.57
N ALA A 92 -0.76 10.86 -17.49
CA ALA A 92 0.01 12.11 -17.46
C ALA A 92 -0.20 12.94 -18.74
N GLU A 93 -0.29 12.30 -19.90
CA GLU A 93 -0.58 12.98 -21.17
C GLU A 93 -2.08 13.23 -21.37
N GLU A 94 -2.93 12.27 -20.98
CA GLU A 94 -4.39 12.40 -21.08
C GLU A 94 -4.92 13.59 -20.25
N PHE A 95 -4.42 13.79 -19.03
CA PHE A 95 -4.93 14.80 -18.10
C PHE A 95 -4.14 16.12 -18.12
N LYS A 96 -3.22 16.28 -19.07
CA LYS A 96 -2.34 17.45 -19.18
C LYS A 96 -3.10 18.76 -19.31
N GLN A 97 -4.19 18.77 -20.07
CA GLN A 97 -5.04 19.96 -20.25
C GLN A 97 -5.85 20.31 -18.99
N ASP A 98 -6.11 19.32 -18.13
CA ASP A 98 -6.79 19.50 -16.85
C ASP A 98 -5.83 19.95 -15.73
N ASN A 99 -4.52 20.12 -16.01
CA ASN A 99 -3.47 20.43 -15.04
C ASN A 99 -3.37 19.41 -13.88
N ILE A 100 -3.60 18.13 -14.16
CA ILE A 100 -3.44 17.05 -13.19
C ILE A 100 -2.08 16.39 -13.39
N ALA A 101 -1.23 16.42 -12.36
CA ALA A 101 0.04 15.71 -12.40
C ALA A 101 -0.15 14.23 -12.11
N VAL A 102 0.43 13.36 -12.93
CA VAL A 102 0.45 11.91 -12.70
C VAL A 102 1.90 11.46 -12.70
N ASN A 103 2.38 10.91 -11.59
CA ASN A 103 3.76 10.45 -11.46
C ASN A 103 3.82 9.09 -10.74
N ALA A 104 4.94 8.40 -10.90
CA ALA A 104 5.30 7.24 -10.12
C ALA A 104 6.39 7.59 -9.10
N LEU A 105 6.38 6.92 -7.94
CA LEU A 105 7.44 6.95 -6.94
C LEU A 105 7.82 5.52 -6.55
N TRP A 106 9.12 5.24 -6.54
CA TRP A 106 9.66 3.93 -6.17
C TRP A 106 10.84 4.09 -5.21
N PRO A 107 10.96 3.22 -4.19
CA PRO A 107 12.10 3.29 -3.31
C PRO A 107 13.35 2.68 -3.95
N LYS A 108 14.52 3.25 -3.66
CA LYS A 108 15.80 2.69 -4.13
C LYS A 108 16.17 1.41 -3.38
N THR A 109 15.74 1.30 -2.14
CA THR A 109 16.07 0.23 -1.21
C THR A 109 14.81 -0.38 -0.60
N ALA A 110 14.89 -1.59 -0.07
CA ALA A 110 13.81 -2.19 0.70
C ALA A 110 13.36 -1.25 1.85
N ILE A 111 12.05 -1.15 2.04
CA ILE A 111 11.44 -0.33 3.09
C ILE A 111 10.92 -1.25 4.20
N ALA A 112 11.31 -0.96 5.44
CA ALA A 112 10.93 -1.70 6.63
C ALA A 112 9.41 -1.62 6.87
N THR A 113 8.71 -2.59 6.29
CA THR A 113 7.30 -2.85 6.50
C THR A 113 7.15 -4.25 7.08
N ALA A 114 5.99 -4.54 7.67
CA ALA A 114 5.69 -5.90 8.14
C ALA A 114 5.94 -6.97 7.05
N ALA A 115 5.67 -6.62 5.78
CA ALA A 115 5.95 -7.50 4.66
C ALA A 115 7.45 -7.80 4.49
N ILE A 116 8.34 -6.82 4.63
CA ILE A 116 9.80 -7.05 4.54
C ILE A 116 10.29 -7.89 5.71
N GLU A 117 9.88 -7.57 6.94
CA GLU A 117 10.30 -8.35 8.12
C GLU A 117 9.88 -9.82 8.02
N MET A 118 8.69 -10.09 7.48
CA MET A 118 8.24 -11.46 7.18
C MET A 118 9.07 -12.17 6.09
N LEU A 119 9.68 -11.44 5.16
CA LEU A 119 10.47 -12.01 4.05
C LEU A 119 11.93 -12.26 4.41
N THR A 120 12.54 -11.34 5.15
CA THR A 120 13.98 -11.32 5.43
C THR A 120 14.30 -11.72 6.86
N GLY A 121 13.30 -11.74 7.76
CA GLY A 121 13.50 -11.95 9.20
C GLY A 121 14.15 -10.77 9.92
N THR A 122 14.44 -9.67 9.22
CA THR A 122 15.04 -8.46 9.78
C THR A 122 14.82 -7.24 8.89
N SER A 123 14.62 -6.07 9.49
CA SER A 123 14.57 -4.78 8.81
C SER A 123 15.92 -4.03 8.84
N SER A 124 16.98 -4.61 9.40
CA SER A 124 18.26 -3.92 9.64
C SER A 124 18.98 -3.45 8.37
N THR A 125 18.69 -4.05 7.22
CA THR A 125 19.23 -3.65 5.90
C THR A 125 18.20 -2.88 5.07
N SER A 126 17.15 -2.35 5.69
CA SER A 126 16.09 -1.57 5.05
C SER A 126 16.14 -0.10 5.48
N ARG A 127 15.46 0.76 4.74
CA ARG A 127 15.12 2.12 5.18
C ARG A 127 13.77 2.16 5.86
N LYS A 128 13.56 3.17 6.69
CA LYS A 128 12.27 3.50 7.30
C LYS A 128 11.31 4.04 6.25
N VAL A 129 10.01 4.00 6.55
CA VAL A 129 8.94 4.51 5.69
C VAL A 129 9.03 6.02 5.42
N ASP A 130 9.73 6.75 6.28
CA ASP A 130 9.92 8.20 6.23
C ASP A 130 10.53 8.67 4.90
N ILE A 131 11.48 7.92 4.31
CA ILE A 131 12.13 8.37 3.06
C ILE A 131 11.16 8.44 1.88
N VAL A 132 10.23 7.46 1.79
CA VAL A 132 9.21 7.45 0.75
C VAL A 132 8.15 8.50 1.05
N SER A 133 7.84 8.71 2.33
CA SER A 133 6.88 9.74 2.77
C SER A 133 7.39 11.15 2.43
N ASP A 134 8.66 11.45 2.73
CA ASP A 134 9.28 12.72 2.41
C ASP A 134 9.42 12.93 0.90
N ALA A 135 9.80 11.89 0.15
CA ALA A 135 9.85 11.95 -1.30
C ALA A 135 8.46 12.21 -1.90
N ALA A 136 7.42 11.54 -1.40
CA ALA A 136 6.04 11.77 -1.83
C ALA A 136 5.61 13.21 -1.52
N TYR A 137 5.90 13.71 -0.31
CA TYR A 137 5.61 15.10 0.06
C TYR A 137 6.27 16.10 -0.88
N VAL A 138 7.54 15.90 -1.24
CA VAL A 138 8.26 16.75 -2.18
C VAL A 138 7.60 16.71 -3.58
N ILE A 139 7.23 15.53 -4.09
CA ILE A 139 6.56 15.40 -5.39
C ILE A 139 5.20 16.11 -5.38
N LEU A 140 4.40 15.86 -4.35
CA LEU A 140 3.06 16.41 -4.19
C LEU A 140 3.05 17.92 -3.94
N SER A 141 4.19 18.50 -3.56
CA SER A 141 4.36 19.95 -3.40
C SER A 141 4.81 20.67 -4.68
N LYS A 142 5.15 19.94 -5.75
CA LYS A 142 5.55 20.55 -7.03
C LYS A 142 4.34 21.08 -7.79
N ASP A 143 4.57 22.05 -8.68
CA ASP A 143 3.51 22.54 -9.58
C ASP A 143 3.04 21.40 -10.50
N PRO A 144 1.76 20.98 -10.43
CA PRO A 144 1.25 19.86 -11.22
C PRO A 144 1.30 20.10 -12.73
N LYS A 145 1.41 21.36 -13.17
CA LYS A 145 1.56 21.73 -14.59
C LYS A 145 2.93 21.38 -15.17
N THR A 146 3.94 21.31 -14.32
CA THR A 146 5.34 21.17 -14.75
C THR A 146 5.97 19.85 -14.35
N TYR A 147 5.45 19.19 -13.31
CA TYR A 147 5.96 17.92 -12.83
C TYR A 147 4.93 16.79 -12.99
N THR A 148 4.85 16.24 -14.21
CA THR A 148 3.97 15.12 -14.57
C THR A 148 4.70 14.14 -15.50
N GLY A 149 4.30 12.87 -15.50
CA GLY A 149 4.88 11.81 -16.33
C GLY A 149 6.22 11.26 -15.85
N ASN A 150 6.60 11.50 -14.59
CA ASN A 150 7.90 11.09 -14.05
C ASN A 150 7.85 9.74 -13.34
N PHE A 151 8.97 9.00 -13.38
CA PHE A 151 9.22 7.80 -12.58
C PHE A 151 10.32 8.11 -11.57
N ALA A 152 9.92 8.61 -10.41
CA ALA A 152 10.83 9.12 -9.40
C ALA A 152 11.39 8.02 -8.50
N ILE A 153 12.62 8.22 -8.05
CA ILE A 153 13.27 7.41 -7.01
C ILE A 153 13.37 8.25 -5.73
N ASP A 154 12.94 7.68 -4.61
CA ASP A 154 12.86 8.35 -3.30
C ASP A 154 14.13 9.13 -2.92
N GLU A 155 15.27 8.47 -3.00
CA GLU A 155 16.59 8.99 -2.70
C GLU A 155 16.95 10.19 -3.59
N ASP A 156 16.66 10.11 -4.88
CA ASP A 156 16.97 11.17 -5.83
C ASP A 156 16.08 12.40 -5.57
N ILE A 157 14.83 12.19 -5.18
CA ILE A 157 13.89 13.26 -4.85
C ILE A 157 14.30 14.00 -3.58
N VAL A 158 14.58 13.29 -2.47
CA VAL A 158 14.99 13.97 -1.22
C VAL A 158 16.35 14.66 -1.39
N LYS A 159 17.28 14.08 -2.15
CA LYS A 159 18.54 14.74 -2.52
C LYS A 159 18.31 16.01 -3.35
N SER A 160 17.33 16.02 -4.24
CA SER A 160 17.03 17.19 -5.09
C SER A 160 16.62 18.43 -4.29
N VAL A 161 16.12 18.26 -3.07
CA VAL A 161 15.75 19.35 -2.15
C VAL A 161 16.80 19.61 -1.06
N GLY A 162 18.01 19.04 -1.22
CA GLY A 162 19.17 19.36 -0.38
C GLY A 162 19.43 18.39 0.77
N VAL A 163 18.70 17.28 0.89
CA VAL A 163 19.02 16.23 1.87
C VAL A 163 20.30 15.52 1.45
N LYS A 164 21.39 15.73 2.20
CA LYS A 164 22.71 15.15 1.91
C LYS A 164 22.98 13.87 2.67
N ASP A 165 22.56 13.82 3.93
CA ASP A 165 22.73 12.66 4.80
C ASP A 165 21.44 11.84 4.83
N LEU A 166 21.53 10.59 4.35
CA LEU A 166 20.41 9.63 4.34
C LEU A 166 20.50 8.60 5.45
N THR A 167 21.56 8.65 6.28
CA THR A 167 21.73 7.77 7.44
C THR A 167 20.51 7.77 8.37
N PRO A 168 19.83 8.91 8.64
CA PRO A 168 18.64 8.92 9.49
C PRO A 168 17.49 8.06 8.97
N TYR A 169 17.42 7.83 7.65
CA TYR A 169 16.41 6.96 7.03
C TYR A 169 16.76 5.47 7.15
N ALA A 170 17.98 5.08 7.50
CA ALA A 170 18.30 3.68 7.72
C ALA A 170 17.65 3.16 9.01
N CYS A 171 17.11 1.93 8.99
CA CYS A 171 16.62 1.28 10.21
C CYS A 171 17.75 0.96 11.19
N ASP A 172 18.91 0.53 10.67
CA ASP A 172 20.17 0.46 11.41
C ASP A 172 21.21 1.37 10.74
N PRO A 173 21.59 2.49 11.37
CA PRO A 173 22.62 3.40 10.85
C PRO A 173 23.95 2.72 10.51
N LYS A 174 24.29 1.60 11.17
CA LYS A 174 25.53 0.85 10.89
C LYS A 174 25.52 0.18 9.51
N ASN A 175 24.34 -0.06 8.95
CA ASN A 175 24.16 -0.68 7.63
C ASN A 175 23.77 0.33 6.55
N ALA A 176 23.88 1.65 6.80
CA ALA A 176 23.45 2.68 5.87
C ALA A 176 24.10 2.57 4.47
N ASP A 177 25.34 2.03 4.40
CA ASP A 177 26.08 1.78 3.16
C ASP A 177 25.89 0.37 2.58
N ASN A 178 25.12 -0.50 3.25
CA ASN A 178 24.89 -1.89 2.87
C ASN A 178 23.40 -2.26 2.97
N LEU A 179 22.57 -1.45 2.34
CA LEU A 179 21.13 -1.63 2.28
C LEU A 179 20.74 -2.59 1.14
N LEU A 180 19.65 -3.32 1.34
CA LEU A 180 19.06 -4.17 0.32
C LEU A 180 18.43 -3.28 -0.77
N LEU A 181 18.91 -3.40 -2.00
CA LEU A 181 18.36 -2.68 -3.15
C LEU A 181 17.00 -3.25 -3.54
N ASP A 182 16.07 -2.38 -3.94
CA ASP A 182 14.75 -2.81 -4.40
C ASP A 182 14.80 -3.32 -5.85
N GLY A 183 13.79 -4.11 -6.24
CA GLY A 183 13.66 -4.67 -7.58
C GLY A 183 13.41 -3.62 -8.66
N PHE A 184 13.57 -4.03 -9.93
CA PHE A 184 13.32 -3.24 -11.15
C PHE A 184 14.34 -2.12 -11.44
N LEU A 185 15.38 -1.98 -10.62
CA LEU A 185 16.44 -1.00 -10.82
C LEU A 185 17.69 -1.67 -11.40
N ASP A 186 18.18 -1.21 -12.55
CA ASP A 186 19.42 -1.72 -13.19
C ASP A 186 20.68 -1.15 -12.54
N VAL A 187 20.78 -1.28 -11.21
CA VAL A 187 22.03 -1.06 -10.49
C VAL A 187 22.82 -2.38 -10.60
N PRO A 188 24.07 -2.41 -11.10
CA PRO A 188 24.84 -3.65 -11.27
C PRO A 188 24.91 -4.49 -9.99
N GLU A 189 25.03 -3.85 -8.82
CA GLU A 189 24.97 -4.52 -7.52
C GLU A 189 23.58 -5.11 -7.21
N ALA A 190 22.48 -4.45 -7.63
CA ALA A 190 21.10 -4.91 -7.40
C ALA A 190 20.81 -6.21 -8.13
N LEU A 191 21.26 -6.36 -9.38
CA LEU A 191 21.03 -7.58 -10.15
C LEU A 191 21.70 -8.79 -9.47
N SER A 192 22.96 -8.65 -9.03
CA SER A 192 23.71 -9.69 -8.32
C SER A 192 23.08 -10.03 -6.96
N GLN A 193 22.66 -9.02 -6.18
CA GLN A 193 22.00 -9.21 -4.90
C GLN A 193 20.61 -9.86 -5.06
N HIS A 194 19.83 -9.42 -6.05
CA HIS A 194 18.51 -9.98 -6.35
C HIS A 194 18.64 -11.44 -6.78
N GLN A 195 19.62 -11.77 -7.64
CA GLN A 195 19.89 -13.15 -8.06
C GLN A 195 20.16 -14.05 -6.87
N LYS A 196 21.03 -13.63 -5.95
CA LYS A 196 21.36 -14.38 -4.72
C LYS A 196 20.15 -14.57 -3.81
N THR A 197 19.32 -13.53 -3.67
CA THR A 197 18.12 -13.53 -2.83
C THR A 197 17.03 -14.46 -3.39
N ILE A 198 16.90 -14.55 -4.71
CA ILE A 198 15.95 -15.43 -5.41
C ILE A 198 16.44 -16.90 -5.42
N THR A 199 17.75 -17.15 -5.59
CA THR A 199 18.29 -18.52 -5.70
C THR A 199 18.47 -19.25 -4.37
N SER A 200 18.65 -18.53 -3.26
CA SER A 200 18.85 -19.12 -1.93
C SER A 200 17.55 -19.42 -1.18
N ALA A 201 16.43 -18.82 -1.59
CA ALA A 201 15.10 -19.14 -1.08
C ALA A 201 14.43 -20.15 -2.03
N ASN A 202 13.98 -21.30 -1.51
CA ASN A 202 13.17 -22.25 -2.28
C ASN A 202 12.09 -21.51 -3.09
N ARG A 203 11.85 -21.94 -4.34
CA ARG A 203 11.07 -21.32 -5.45
C ARG A 203 9.61 -20.91 -5.15
N VAL A 204 9.18 -20.85 -3.91
CA VAL A 204 7.82 -20.50 -3.49
C VAL A 204 7.90 -19.41 -2.42
N ARG A 205 8.08 -18.15 -2.84
CA ARG A 205 7.83 -17.00 -1.96
C ARG A 205 6.34 -16.68 -2.00
N GLN A 206 5.61 -17.17 -1.00
CA GLN A 206 4.25 -16.71 -0.73
C GLN A 206 4.33 -15.47 0.16
N TYR A 207 3.93 -14.33 -0.38
CA TYR A 207 3.61 -13.18 0.47
C TYR A 207 2.24 -13.46 1.06
N HIS A 208 2.15 -13.53 2.38
CA HIS A 208 0.87 -13.56 3.06
C HIS A 208 0.35 -12.13 3.16
N THR A 209 -0.21 -11.59 2.07
CA THR A 209 -1.24 -10.56 2.23
C THR A 209 -2.51 -11.27 2.72
N SER A 210 -3.33 -10.61 3.53
CA SER A 210 -4.60 -11.15 4.06
C SER A 210 -5.52 -11.69 2.95
N ALA A 211 -5.34 -11.24 1.71
CA ALA A 211 -6.05 -11.72 0.54
C ALA A 211 -5.71 -13.16 0.08
N VAL A 212 -4.58 -13.75 0.50
CA VAL A 212 -4.13 -15.07 0.00
C VAL A 212 -4.86 -16.26 0.66
N ASN A 213 -5.59 -16.04 1.75
CA ASN A 213 -6.32 -17.10 2.49
C ASN A 213 -7.81 -17.25 2.11
N TYR A 214 -8.26 -16.65 1.00
CA TYR A 214 -9.67 -16.73 0.62
C TYR A 214 -10.05 -18.10 0.05
N LYS A 215 -10.67 -18.94 0.89
CA LYS A 215 -11.64 -19.94 0.44
C LYS A 215 -12.99 -19.25 0.36
N GLU A 216 -13.59 -19.18 -0.83
CA GLU A 216 -15.01 -18.84 -0.99
C GLU A 216 -15.81 -19.78 -0.07
N LYS A 217 -16.36 -19.21 1.00
CA LYS A 217 -17.55 -19.76 1.62
C LYS A 217 -18.68 -18.85 1.18
N GLU A 218 -19.53 -19.34 0.29
CA GLU A 218 -20.90 -18.86 0.18
C GLU A 218 -21.53 -19.01 1.57
N GLY A 219 -21.83 -17.88 2.22
CA GLY A 219 -22.38 -17.87 3.56
C GLY A 219 -23.05 -16.55 3.86
N SER A 220 -24.37 -16.59 4.00
CA SER A 220 -25.24 -15.52 4.45
C SER A 220 -24.63 -14.66 5.57
N SER A 221 -24.60 -13.35 5.36
CA SER A 221 -24.12 -12.31 6.29
C SER A 221 -25.12 -12.03 7.42
N GLU A 222 -25.50 -13.06 8.18
CA GLU A 222 -26.31 -12.91 9.41
C GLU A 222 -25.50 -13.36 10.63
N GLY A 223 -25.31 -12.46 11.61
CA GLY A 223 -24.75 -12.73 12.93
C GLY A 223 -23.22 -12.65 13.06
N GLN A 224 -22.53 -12.08 12.06
CA GLN A 224 -21.07 -12.10 12.02
C GLN A 224 -20.42 -10.94 12.80
N ILE A 225 -21.06 -9.77 12.91
CA ILE A 225 -20.42 -8.58 13.53
C ILE A 225 -20.16 -8.78 15.03
N PRO A 226 -21.13 -9.24 15.86
CA PRO A 226 -20.85 -9.49 17.28
C PRO A 226 -19.79 -10.56 17.49
N THR A 227 -19.79 -11.60 16.66
CA THR A 227 -18.80 -12.70 16.69
C THR A 227 -17.40 -12.18 16.37
N LEU A 228 -17.30 -11.28 15.39
CA LEU A 228 -16.05 -10.64 15.00
C LEU A 228 -15.48 -9.76 16.13
N PHE A 229 -16.31 -8.92 16.77
CA PHE A 229 -15.87 -8.14 17.92
C PHE A 229 -15.46 -9.01 19.12
N ALA A 230 -16.11 -10.16 19.32
CA ALA A 230 -15.69 -11.14 20.32
C ALA A 230 -14.35 -11.81 19.99
N SER A 231 -13.95 -11.86 18.72
CA SER A 231 -12.62 -12.29 18.28
C SER A 231 -11.59 -11.17 18.46
N ILE A 232 -11.93 -9.94 18.08
CA ILE A 232 -11.06 -8.76 18.26
C ILE A 232 -10.70 -8.60 19.74
N SER A 233 -11.70 -8.69 20.64
CA SER A 233 -11.50 -8.55 22.07
C SER A 233 -10.49 -9.55 22.66
N LYS A 234 -10.29 -10.71 22.02
CA LYS A 234 -9.31 -11.72 22.46
C LYS A 234 -7.87 -11.41 22.04
N VAL A 235 -7.69 -10.53 21.08
CA VAL A 235 -6.38 -10.16 20.52
C VAL A 235 -5.93 -8.77 21.00
N LEU A 236 -6.83 -8.00 21.62
CA LEU A 236 -6.49 -6.76 22.29
C LEU A 236 -5.41 -7.00 23.36
N SER A 237 -4.39 -6.14 23.34
CA SER A 237 -3.25 -6.20 24.25
C SER A 237 -2.63 -4.83 24.42
N SER A 238 -1.94 -4.63 25.55
CA SER A 238 -1.23 -3.39 25.85
C SER A 238 -0.17 -3.04 24.78
N ASP A 239 0.46 -4.04 24.16
CA ASP A 239 1.42 -3.84 23.05
C ASP A 239 0.73 -3.25 21.82
N LEU A 240 -0.45 -3.77 21.46
CA LEU A 240 -1.23 -3.27 20.32
C LEU A 240 -1.73 -1.84 20.57
N VAL A 241 -2.12 -1.53 21.80
CA VAL A 241 -2.51 -0.18 22.22
C VAL A 241 -1.33 0.79 22.09
N GLN A 242 -0.15 0.43 22.61
CA GLN A 242 1.04 1.28 22.55
C GLN A 242 1.49 1.57 21.11
N LYS A 243 1.31 0.61 20.19
CA LYS A 243 1.67 0.77 18.78
C LYS A 243 0.66 1.59 17.98
N THR A 244 -0.63 1.51 18.32
CA THR A 244 -1.70 2.06 17.48
C THR A 244 -2.14 3.46 17.93
N GLN A 245 -2.31 3.66 19.24
CA GLN A 245 -2.65 4.95 19.87
C GLN A 245 -3.85 5.69 19.25
N ALA A 246 -4.88 4.95 18.83
CA ALA A 246 -6.07 5.51 18.18
C ALA A 246 -7.38 4.84 18.61
N VAL A 247 -8.47 5.60 18.59
CA VAL A 247 -9.85 5.12 18.79
C VAL A 247 -10.60 5.14 17.46
N TYR A 248 -11.15 4.01 17.07
CA TYR A 248 -11.91 3.83 15.83
C TYR A 248 -13.39 3.62 16.13
N GLN A 249 -14.27 4.35 15.44
CA GLN A 249 -15.70 4.14 15.44
C GLN A 249 -16.17 3.64 14.07
N PHE A 250 -17.13 2.72 14.08
CA PHE A 250 -17.74 2.15 12.88
C PHE A 250 -19.26 2.31 12.97
N ASN A 251 -19.82 3.10 12.05
CA ASN A 251 -21.25 3.27 11.87
C ASN A 251 -21.70 2.28 10.79
N VAL A 252 -22.22 1.14 11.23
CA VAL A 252 -22.69 0.08 10.35
C VAL A 252 -24.14 0.35 9.96
N LYS A 253 -24.43 0.29 8.66
CA LYS A 253 -25.77 0.44 8.06
C LYS A 253 -26.28 -0.92 7.56
N GLY A 254 -27.59 -1.02 7.33
CA GLY A 254 -28.20 -2.22 6.74
C GLY A 254 -28.85 -3.12 7.79
N LYS A 255 -28.79 -4.44 7.59
CA LYS A 255 -29.53 -5.40 8.43
C LYS A 255 -29.00 -5.57 9.86
N GLU A 256 -27.72 -5.27 10.10
CA GLU A 256 -27.07 -5.25 11.42
C GLU A 256 -26.68 -3.80 11.79
N GLU A 257 -27.59 -2.84 11.58
CA GLU A 257 -27.35 -1.43 11.86
C GLU A 257 -26.96 -1.20 13.32
N GLY A 258 -25.89 -0.43 13.52
CA GLY A 258 -25.39 -0.10 14.85
C GLY A 258 -24.04 0.60 14.82
N VAL A 259 -23.74 1.25 15.94
CA VAL A 259 -22.41 1.84 16.17
C VAL A 259 -21.55 0.82 16.89
N TRP A 260 -20.30 0.69 16.46
CA TRP A 260 -19.30 -0.16 17.08
C TRP A 260 -17.99 0.59 17.24
N HIS A 261 -17.14 0.18 18.18
CA HIS A 261 -15.85 0.85 18.38
C HIS A 261 -14.72 -0.11 18.74
N ILE A 262 -13.50 0.34 18.46
CA ILE A 262 -12.24 -0.24 18.93
C ILE A 262 -11.38 0.89 19.49
N ASP A 263 -11.15 0.87 20.80
CA ASP A 263 -10.21 1.73 21.51
C ASP A 263 -8.86 1.01 21.61
N LEU A 264 -7.89 1.49 20.83
CA LEU A 264 -6.49 1.07 20.89
C LEU A 264 -5.61 2.21 21.41
N LYS A 265 -6.16 3.08 22.25
CA LYS A 265 -5.48 4.26 22.79
C LYS A 265 -5.42 4.24 24.31
N ASN A 266 -6.43 3.66 24.96
CA ASN A 266 -6.60 3.73 26.41
C ASN A 266 -6.56 2.35 27.07
N GLY A 267 -5.94 2.29 28.25
CA GLY A 267 -5.85 1.06 29.06
C GLY A 267 -5.20 -0.10 28.30
N ASP A 268 -5.76 -1.30 28.43
CA ASP A 268 -5.34 -2.51 27.70
C ASP A 268 -6.07 -2.68 26.35
N GLY A 269 -6.83 -1.66 25.95
CA GLY A 269 -7.68 -1.66 24.77
C GLY A 269 -9.09 -2.17 25.08
N GLN A 270 -10.08 -1.64 24.38
CA GLN A 270 -11.49 -2.04 24.50
C GLN A 270 -12.14 -2.10 23.13
N CYS A 271 -13.08 -3.01 22.91
CA CYS A 271 -13.95 -2.94 21.75
C CYS A 271 -15.37 -3.39 22.10
N GLY A 272 -16.36 -2.99 21.30
CA GLY A 272 -17.73 -3.44 21.50
C GLY A 272 -18.76 -2.63 20.74
N GLN A 273 -20.03 -2.96 20.99
CA GLN A 273 -21.18 -2.23 20.46
C GLN A 273 -21.43 -0.96 21.26
N GLY A 274 -21.83 0.10 20.57
CA GLY A 274 -22.07 1.44 21.12
C GLY A 274 -20.95 2.43 20.82
N GLU A 275 -21.19 3.68 21.19
CA GLU A 275 -20.23 4.76 21.04
C GLU A 275 -18.98 4.52 21.92
N PRO A 276 -17.79 4.93 21.46
CA PRO A 276 -16.58 4.85 22.26
C PRO A 276 -16.69 5.80 23.47
N LYS A 277 -16.08 5.42 24.60
CA LYS A 277 -16.04 6.27 25.81
C LYS A 277 -15.26 7.57 25.60
N ASN A 278 -14.29 7.54 24.69
CA ASN A 278 -13.46 8.66 24.30
C ASN A 278 -13.77 9.03 22.84
N PRO A 279 -13.62 10.31 22.44
CA PRO A 279 -13.86 10.72 21.06
C PRO A 279 -13.06 9.87 20.07
N PRO A 280 -13.66 9.38 18.98
CA PRO A 280 -12.95 8.60 17.98
C PRO A 280 -11.95 9.48 17.21
N ASP A 281 -10.75 8.96 16.99
CA ASP A 281 -9.74 9.56 16.11
C ASP A 281 -10.10 9.32 14.62
N ALA A 282 -10.84 8.24 14.33
CA ALA A 282 -11.37 7.95 13.00
C ALA A 282 -12.78 7.34 13.09
N THR A 283 -13.69 7.78 12.21
CA THR A 283 -15.06 7.25 12.10
C THR A 283 -15.30 6.73 10.69
N LEU A 284 -15.66 5.45 10.56
CA LEU A 284 -15.95 4.80 9.29
C LEU A 284 -17.44 4.50 9.19
N THR A 285 -18.06 4.73 8.03
CA THR A 285 -19.47 4.40 7.80
C THR A 285 -19.60 3.44 6.62
N MET A 286 -20.25 2.28 6.82
CA MET A 286 -20.33 1.22 5.81
C MET A 286 -21.57 0.34 5.98
N ASP A 287 -21.92 -0.44 4.96
CA ASP A 287 -22.92 -1.50 5.07
C ASP A 287 -22.35 -2.71 5.83
N GLY A 288 -23.21 -3.43 6.58
CA GLY A 288 -22.83 -4.61 7.35
C GLY A 288 -22.20 -5.74 6.52
N GLN A 289 -22.55 -5.85 5.24
CA GLN A 289 -21.91 -6.80 4.33
C GLN A 289 -20.41 -6.48 4.15
N HIS A 290 -20.07 -5.20 3.93
CA HIS A 290 -18.68 -4.79 3.76
C HIS A 290 -17.92 -4.75 5.09
N PHE A 291 -18.61 -4.54 6.22
CA PHE A 291 -17.98 -4.54 7.54
C PHE A 291 -17.27 -5.88 7.83
N ALA A 292 -17.96 -7.01 7.64
CA ALA A 292 -17.36 -8.32 7.85
C ALA A 292 -16.17 -8.57 6.91
N GLU A 293 -16.28 -8.11 5.66
CA GLU A 293 -15.23 -8.27 4.66
C GLU A 293 -13.98 -7.43 4.95
N MET A 294 -14.14 -6.22 5.48
CA MET A 294 -13.04 -5.34 5.85
C MET A 294 -12.14 -5.98 6.92
N PHE A 295 -12.74 -6.55 7.97
CA PHE A 295 -11.97 -7.21 9.03
C PHE A 295 -11.49 -8.61 8.64
N ALA A 296 -12.15 -9.27 7.71
CA ALA A 296 -11.64 -10.49 7.07
C ALA A 296 -10.50 -10.21 6.08
N GLY A 297 -10.25 -8.93 5.73
CA GLY A 297 -9.29 -8.54 4.70
C GLY A 297 -9.70 -8.94 3.29
N THR A 298 -10.99 -9.22 3.06
CA THR A 298 -11.56 -9.63 1.77
C THR A 298 -12.11 -8.46 0.96
N ASN A 299 -12.27 -7.28 1.58
CA ASN A 299 -12.62 -6.05 0.89
C ASN A 299 -11.88 -4.89 1.56
N ILE A 300 -10.90 -4.29 0.88
CA ILE A 300 -10.29 -3.03 1.33
C ILE A 300 -11.28 -1.94 0.92
N ILE A 301 -12.24 -1.66 1.79
CA ILE A 301 -13.11 -0.49 1.61
C ILE A 301 -12.21 0.74 1.62
N GLU A 302 -12.35 1.57 0.59
CA GLU A 302 -11.87 2.94 0.56
C GLU A 302 -12.25 3.63 1.87
N CYS A 303 -11.28 3.85 2.76
CA CYS A 303 -11.44 4.77 3.87
C CYS A 303 -11.51 6.18 3.29
N PHE A 304 -12.71 6.63 2.95
CA PHE A 304 -12.99 8.05 2.79
C PHE A 304 -12.89 8.70 4.17
N LEU A 305 -11.85 9.49 4.37
CA LEU A 305 -11.79 10.52 5.40
C LEU A 305 -12.34 11.83 4.84
#